data_AF-A0A7V2CN82-F1
#
_entry.id   AF-A0A7V2CN82-F1
#
_cell.length_a   1.000
_cell.length_b   1.000
_cell.length_c   1.000
_cell.angle_alpha   90.00
_cell.angle_beta   90.00
_cell.angle_gamma   90.00
#
_symmetry.space_group_name_H-M   'P 1'
#
loop_
_entity.id
_entity.type
_entity.pdbx_description
1 polymer ?
#
loop_
_entity_poly.entity_id
_entity_poly.type
_entity_poly.pdbx_seq_one_letter_code
_entity_poly.pdbx_strand_id
1 'polypeptide(L)'
;MDAPHDAAGWIQPMDRPLDSTINRLKFVFPCRTARCGALIEFAPAALSEPVVECPRCGGRAEFHLDGRLTPQGRLTACPMCGCPELFVRKDFPPAIGVCIVIIAGLASIWFLRSSPSIAYAILAGAALLDLVLYLLFPKVTVCYRCRAELRGVRLNPDHHGFDLATREKYS
;
A
#
# COMPACT_ATOMS: atom_id res chain seq x y z
N MET A 1 41.75 10.51 0.02
CA MET A 1 40.75 10.00 0.98
C MET A 1 39.73 11.10 1.12
N ASP A 2 38.51 10.88 0.62
CA ASP A 2 37.26 11.53 1.04
C ASP A 2 36.15 10.86 0.23
N ALA A 3 35.41 9.97 0.89
CA ALA A 3 34.24 9.28 0.33
C ALA A 3 33.00 10.17 0.51
N PRO A 4 32.09 10.28 -0.47
CA PRO A 4 30.80 10.91 -0.24
C PRO A 4 29.83 9.93 0.45
N HIS A 5 29.22 10.43 1.51
CA HIS A 5 28.17 9.78 2.30
C HIS A 5 26.95 9.39 1.45
N ASP A 6 26.80 8.08 1.29
CA ASP A 6 25.70 7.33 0.75
C ASP A 6 24.55 7.20 1.76
N ALA A 7 23.73 8.26 1.84
CA ALA A 7 22.43 8.20 2.50
C ALA A 7 21.42 7.43 1.63
N ALA A 8 21.31 6.13 1.89
CA ALA A 8 20.15 5.25 1.66
C ALA A 8 19.21 5.68 0.51
N GLY A 9 19.61 5.31 -0.71
CA GLY A 9 18.86 5.55 -1.93
C GLY A 9 17.50 4.85 -1.95
N TRP A 10 16.44 5.65 -2.08
CA TRP A 10 15.10 5.25 -2.52
C TRP A 10 15.04 4.88 -4.01
N ILE A 11 16.16 4.40 -4.56
CA ILE A 11 16.32 4.11 -5.98
C ILE A 11 15.64 2.77 -6.24
N GLN A 12 14.39 2.83 -6.70
CA GLN A 12 13.85 1.75 -7.51
C GLN A 12 14.84 1.56 -8.68
N PRO A 13 15.46 0.38 -8.87
CA PRO A 13 16.43 0.18 -9.95
C PRO A 13 15.79 0.62 -11.28
N MET A 14 16.46 1.54 -11.96
CA MET A 14 15.91 2.39 -13.02
C MET A 14 15.72 1.64 -14.36
N ASP A 15 15.95 0.33 -14.36
CA ASP A 15 16.25 -0.50 -15.53
C ASP A 15 15.69 -1.93 -15.39
N ARG A 16 14.57 -2.12 -14.67
CA ARG A 16 13.86 -3.41 -14.69
C ARG A 16 12.95 -3.53 -15.92
N PRO A 17 12.95 -4.68 -16.62
CA PRO A 17 12.03 -4.92 -17.73
C PRO A 17 10.57 -4.88 -17.27
N LEU A 18 9.70 -4.28 -18.08
CA LEU A 18 8.26 -4.09 -17.82
C LEU A 18 7.55 -5.40 -17.46
N ASP A 19 7.90 -6.52 -18.11
CA ASP A 19 7.34 -7.85 -17.82
C ASP A 19 7.54 -8.31 -16.38
N SER A 20 8.72 -8.00 -15.79
CA SER A 20 9.00 -8.33 -14.39
C SER A 20 8.17 -7.48 -13.41
N THR A 21 7.74 -6.29 -13.85
CA THR A 21 6.90 -5.39 -13.07
C THR A 21 5.47 -5.91 -13.02
N ILE A 22 4.93 -6.36 -14.16
CA ILE A 22 3.56 -6.89 -14.29
C ILE A 22 3.34 -8.11 -13.38
N ASN A 23 4.30 -9.03 -13.32
CA ASN A 23 4.21 -10.24 -12.50
C ASN A 23 4.15 -10.00 -10.99
N ARG A 24 4.53 -8.81 -10.50
CA ARG A 24 4.42 -8.44 -9.08
C ARG A 24 3.22 -7.57 -8.78
N LEU A 25 2.45 -7.18 -9.78
CA LEU A 25 1.28 -6.35 -9.56
C LEU A 25 0.22 -7.17 -8.83
N LYS A 26 -0.26 -6.59 -7.73
CA LYS A 26 -1.44 -7.08 -7.03
C LYS A 26 -2.44 -5.96 -6.92
N PHE A 27 -3.66 -6.26 -7.31
CA PHE A 27 -4.77 -5.33 -7.27
C PHE A 27 -5.77 -5.83 -6.25
N VAL A 28 -6.19 -4.95 -5.36
CA VAL A 28 -7.30 -5.20 -4.42
C VAL A 28 -8.36 -4.15 -4.67
N PHE A 29 -9.62 -4.55 -4.87
CA PHE A 29 -10.71 -3.59 -5.05
C PHE A 29 -12.02 -4.13 -4.48
N PRO A 30 -12.93 -3.24 -4.03
CA PRO A 30 -14.27 -3.65 -3.62
C PRO A 30 -15.15 -3.99 -4.83
N CYS A 31 -15.86 -5.10 -4.73
CA CYS A 31 -16.86 -5.51 -5.71
C CYS A 31 -17.93 -4.43 -5.90
N ARG A 32 -18.24 -4.09 -7.15
CA ARG A 32 -19.19 -3.02 -7.51
C ARG A 32 -20.65 -3.46 -7.57
N THR A 33 -20.90 -4.77 -7.54
CA THR A 33 -22.27 -5.29 -7.51
C THR A 33 -22.97 -4.76 -6.26
N ALA A 34 -24.14 -4.16 -6.44
CA ALA A 34 -24.94 -3.63 -5.35
C ALA A 34 -25.12 -4.72 -4.27
N ARG A 35 -24.88 -4.35 -3.01
CA ARG A 35 -24.98 -5.23 -1.82
C ARG A 35 -23.90 -6.32 -1.65
N CYS A 36 -22.91 -6.43 -2.55
CA CYS A 36 -21.80 -7.37 -2.37
C CYS A 36 -20.66 -6.76 -1.53
N GLY A 37 -19.97 -5.74 -2.06
CA GLY A 37 -18.87 -5.07 -1.36
C GLY A 37 -17.67 -5.95 -0.99
N ALA A 38 -17.59 -7.20 -1.48
CA ALA A 38 -16.46 -8.08 -1.20
C ALA A 38 -15.15 -7.51 -1.74
N LEU A 39 -14.07 -7.61 -0.98
CA LEU A 39 -12.73 -7.27 -1.47
C LEU A 39 -12.24 -8.40 -2.36
N ILE A 40 -11.85 -8.04 -3.58
CA ILE A 40 -11.33 -8.97 -4.59
C ILE A 40 -9.84 -8.65 -4.76
N GLU A 41 -9.00 -9.64 -4.49
CA GLU A 41 -7.55 -9.58 -4.77
C GLU A 41 -7.24 -10.42 -6.01
N PHE A 42 -6.49 -9.85 -6.96
CA PHE A 42 -6.03 -10.56 -8.14
C PHE A 42 -4.67 -10.04 -8.63
N ALA A 43 -3.97 -10.88 -9.39
CA ALA A 43 -2.76 -10.50 -10.12
C ALA A 43 -3.08 -10.48 -11.63
N PRO A 44 -2.74 -9.42 -12.38
CA PRO A 44 -3.06 -9.34 -13.81
C PRO A 44 -2.43 -10.47 -14.62
N ALA A 45 -1.22 -10.90 -14.25
CA ALA A 45 -0.52 -12.00 -14.89
C ALA A 45 -1.24 -13.36 -14.77
N ALA A 46 -2.20 -13.48 -13.85
CA ALA A 46 -3.01 -14.68 -13.68
C ALA A 46 -4.32 -14.67 -14.49
N LEU A 47 -4.63 -13.56 -15.18
CA LEU A 47 -5.85 -13.42 -15.96
C LEU A 47 -5.58 -13.71 -17.43
N SER A 48 -6.41 -14.56 -18.04
CA SER A 48 -6.41 -14.80 -19.49
C SER A 48 -7.14 -13.71 -20.27
N GLU A 49 -8.08 -13.02 -19.62
CA GLU A 49 -8.90 -11.95 -20.18
C GLU A 49 -8.91 -10.74 -19.23
N PRO A 50 -9.13 -9.51 -19.73
CA PRO A 50 -9.19 -8.29 -18.92
C PRO A 50 -10.47 -8.18 -18.06
N VAL A 51 -10.97 -9.31 -17.53
CA VAL A 51 -12.20 -9.41 -16.75
C VAL A 51 -11.91 -10.15 -15.45
N VAL A 52 -12.34 -9.54 -14.34
CA VAL A 52 -12.24 -10.12 -13.00
C VAL A 52 -13.63 -10.47 -12.52
N GLU A 53 -13.81 -11.72 -12.11
CA GLU A 53 -15.07 -12.20 -11.53
C GLU A 53 -14.99 -12.20 -10.00
N CYS A 54 -16.05 -11.72 -9.36
CA CYS A 54 -16.16 -11.70 -7.90
C CYS A 54 -16.48 -13.12 -7.39
N PRO A 55 -15.64 -13.74 -6.54
CA PRO A 55 -15.88 -15.10 -6.04
C PRO A 55 -17.09 -15.20 -5.13
N ARG A 56 -17.62 -14.08 -4.63
CA ARG A 56 -18.78 -14.05 -3.72
C ARG A 56 -20.12 -13.95 -4.45
N CYS A 57 -20.19 -13.18 -5.54
CA CYS A 57 -21.48 -12.87 -6.19
C CYS A 57 -21.48 -13.11 -7.71
N GLY A 58 -20.37 -13.55 -8.31
CA GLY A 58 -20.24 -13.72 -9.75
C GLY A 58 -20.20 -12.42 -10.56
N GLY A 59 -20.24 -11.26 -9.89
CA GLY A 59 -20.17 -9.96 -10.55
C GLY A 59 -18.86 -9.79 -11.32
N ARG A 60 -18.94 -9.33 -12.57
CA ARG A 60 -17.79 -9.12 -13.45
C ARG A 60 -17.37 -7.66 -13.45
N ALA A 61 -16.06 -7.42 -13.41
CA ALA A 61 -15.47 -6.10 -13.52
C ALA A 61 -14.37 -6.12 -14.57
N GLU A 62 -14.42 -5.20 -15.51
CA GLU A 62 -13.37 -5.03 -16.50
C GLU A 62 -12.15 -4.33 -15.89
N PHE A 63 -10.98 -4.77 -16.31
CA PHE A 63 -9.68 -4.27 -15.89
C PHE A 63 -8.87 -3.89 -17.13
N HIS A 64 -8.43 -2.64 -17.22
CA HIS A 64 -7.64 -2.17 -18.36
C HIS A 64 -6.35 -1.54 -17.88
N LEU A 65 -5.21 -2.19 -18.14
CA LEU A 65 -3.88 -1.68 -17.84
C LEU A 65 -3.28 -0.90 -19.02
N ASP A 66 -3.67 -1.28 -20.25
CA ASP A 66 -3.15 -0.71 -21.49
C ASP A 66 -3.45 0.80 -21.56
N GLY A 67 -2.43 1.59 -21.93
CA GLY A 67 -2.50 3.05 -21.98
C GLY A 67 -2.56 3.74 -20.61
N ARG A 68 -2.64 2.99 -19.51
CA ARG A 68 -2.64 3.53 -18.12
C ARG A 68 -1.33 3.30 -17.39
N LEU A 69 -0.43 2.51 -17.98
CA LEU A 69 0.91 2.28 -17.50
C LEU A 69 1.90 2.99 -18.43
N THR A 70 2.75 3.85 -17.90
CA THR A 70 3.83 4.46 -18.67
C THR A 70 4.89 3.42 -19.03
N PRO A 71 5.76 3.66 -20.03
CA PRO A 71 6.90 2.80 -20.33
C PRO A 71 7.85 2.58 -19.13
N GLN A 72 7.82 3.48 -18.15
CA GLN A 72 8.58 3.38 -16.91
C GLN A 72 7.86 2.57 -15.82
N GLY A 73 6.70 1.97 -16.11
CA GLY A 73 5.92 1.17 -15.16
C GLY A 73 5.15 1.99 -14.12
N ARG A 74 4.93 3.29 -14.37
CA ARG A 74 4.15 4.18 -13.50
C ARG A 74 2.71 4.22 -13.97
N LEU A 75 1.76 4.29 -13.04
CA LEU A 75 0.36 4.45 -13.39
C LEU A 75 0.01 5.92 -13.64
N THR A 76 -0.78 6.17 -14.69
CA THR A 76 -1.36 7.49 -14.99
C THR A 76 -2.84 7.57 -14.62
N ALA A 77 -3.54 6.43 -14.54
CA ALA A 77 -4.93 6.34 -14.13
C ALA A 77 -5.27 4.96 -13.54
N CYS A 78 -6.38 4.88 -12.82
CA CYS A 78 -6.86 3.64 -12.19
C CYS A 78 -7.30 2.61 -13.25
N PRO A 79 -6.70 1.40 -13.29
CA PRO A 79 -7.08 0.33 -14.21
C PRO A 79 -8.51 -0.20 -14.06
N MET A 80 -9.14 0.03 -12.89
CA MET A 80 -10.51 -0.42 -12.63
C MET A 80 -11.58 0.61 -13.02
N CYS A 81 -11.35 1.91 -12.82
CA CYS A 81 -12.39 2.95 -13.01
C CYS A 81 -11.98 4.09 -13.95
N GLY A 82 -10.74 4.13 -14.42
CA GLY A 82 -10.22 5.20 -15.27
C GLY A 82 -9.95 6.52 -14.55
N CYS A 83 -10.09 6.59 -13.22
CA CYS A 83 -9.81 7.81 -12.45
C CYS A 83 -8.31 8.19 -12.54
N PRO A 84 -7.96 9.41 -12.98
CA PRO A 84 -6.57 9.86 -13.02
C PRO A 84 -6.02 10.21 -11.64
N GLU A 85 -6.90 10.53 -10.69
CA GLU A 85 -6.51 10.94 -9.34
C GLU A 85 -6.21 9.71 -8.48
N LEU A 86 -4.91 9.54 -8.18
CA LEU A 86 -4.33 8.45 -7.40
C LEU A 86 -3.44 9.04 -6.31
N PHE A 87 -3.41 8.41 -5.14
CA PHE A 87 -2.51 8.81 -4.05
C PHE A 87 -1.65 7.66 -3.58
N VAL A 88 -0.49 7.98 -3.01
CA VAL A 88 0.43 7.00 -2.45
C VAL A 88 0.37 7.02 -0.94
N ARG A 89 0.28 5.83 -0.33
CA ARG A 89 0.41 5.67 1.12
C ARG A 89 1.29 4.47 1.47
N LYS A 90 1.69 4.35 2.73
CA LYS A 90 2.40 3.17 3.23
C LYS A 90 1.40 2.02 3.41
N ASP A 91 1.77 0.82 2.99
CA ASP A 91 0.95 -0.40 3.16
C ASP A 91 1.21 -1.02 4.55
N PHE A 92 1.05 -0.22 5.60
CA PHE A 92 1.25 -0.66 6.98
C PHE A 92 -0.06 -1.27 7.51
N PRO A 93 -0.09 -2.58 7.87
CA PRO A 93 -1.25 -3.20 8.47
C PRO A 93 -1.49 -2.61 9.87
N PRO A 94 -2.62 -1.93 10.14
CA PRO A 94 -2.87 -1.32 11.44
C PRO A 94 -2.84 -2.32 12.60
N ALA A 95 -3.20 -3.58 12.32
CA ALA A 95 -3.19 -4.66 13.30
C ALA A 95 -1.80 -4.91 13.91
N ILE A 96 -0.71 -4.78 13.14
CA ILE A 96 0.64 -5.04 13.64
C ILE A 96 1.03 -3.99 14.68
N GLY A 97 0.85 -2.70 14.36
CA GLY A 97 1.15 -1.62 15.30
C GLY A 97 0.29 -1.69 16.57
N VAL A 98 -1.01 -1.98 16.42
CA VAL A 98 -1.90 -2.15 17.58
C VAL A 98 -1.46 -3.30 18.47
N CYS A 99 -1.08 -4.45 17.89
CA CYS A 99 -0.57 -5.59 18.67
C CYS A 99 0.71 -5.24 19.43
N ILE A 100 1.65 -4.53 18.80
CA ILE A 100 2.91 -4.10 19.43
C ILE A 100 2.62 -3.20 20.63
N VAL A 101 1.77 -2.18 20.45
CA VAL A 101 1.39 -1.25 21.52
C VAL A 101 0.69 -1.95 22.67
N ILE A 102 -0.23 -2.89 22.40
CA ILE A 102 -0.94 -3.64 23.45
C ILE A 102 0.05 -4.49 24.26
N ILE A 103 0.90 -5.26 23.60
CA ILE A 103 1.87 -6.14 24.28
C ILE A 103 2.86 -5.31 25.10
N ALA A 104 3.40 -4.23 24.52
CA ALA A 104 4.34 -3.35 25.20
C ALA A 104 3.68 -2.61 26.37
N GLY A 105 2.43 -2.18 26.22
CA GLY A 105 1.66 -1.53 27.28
C GLY A 105 1.42 -2.44 28.48
N LEU A 106 0.99 -3.68 28.24
CA LEU A 106 0.80 -4.67 29.31
C LEU A 106 2.11 -5.00 30.03
N ALA A 107 3.20 -5.19 29.28
CA ALA A 107 4.52 -5.41 29.85
C ALA A 107 4.99 -4.20 30.67
N SER A 108 4.81 -2.98 30.15
CA SER A 108 5.17 -1.75 30.83
C SER A 108 4.44 -1.59 32.17
N ILE A 109 3.11 -1.84 32.20
CA ILE A 109 2.31 -1.81 33.44
C ILE A 109 2.83 -2.80 34.48
N TRP A 110 3.23 -4.01 34.05
CA TRP A 110 3.77 -5.02 34.95
C TRP A 110 5.08 -4.58 35.62
N PHE A 111 5.98 -3.96 34.85
CA PHE A 111 7.27 -3.49 35.35
C PHE A 111 7.22 -2.12 36.04
N LEU A 112 6.14 -1.35 35.88
CA LEU A 112 6.06 0.04 36.34
C LEU A 112 6.32 0.19 37.84
N ARG A 113 5.83 -0.75 38.66
CA ARG A 113 5.98 -0.69 40.13
C ARG A 113 7.34 -1.17 40.62
N SER A 114 7.95 -2.11 39.92
CA SER A 114 9.24 -2.70 40.32
C SER A 114 10.42 -1.88 39.80
N SER A 115 10.36 -1.47 38.53
CA SER A 115 11.46 -0.81 37.83
C SER A 115 10.92 0.16 36.76
N PRO A 116 10.60 1.42 37.13
CA PRO A 116 10.06 2.41 36.20
C PRO A 116 10.92 2.62 34.95
N SER A 117 12.25 2.59 35.09
CA SER A 117 13.18 2.73 33.96
C SER A 117 13.01 1.62 32.91
N ILE A 118 12.74 0.39 33.33
CA ILE A 118 12.49 -0.75 32.42
C ILE A 118 11.14 -0.56 31.73
N ALA A 119 10.11 -0.13 32.47
CA ALA A 119 8.78 0.12 31.91
C ALA A 119 8.82 1.17 30.78
N TYR A 120 9.58 2.25 30.95
CA TYR A 120 9.79 3.25 29.90
C TYR A 120 10.65 2.74 28.75
N ALA A 121 11.69 1.95 29.04
CA ALA A 121 12.52 1.35 27.99
C ALA A 121 11.72 0.42 27.06
N ILE A 122 10.76 -0.34 27.60
CA ILE A 122 9.86 -1.20 26.81
C ILE A 122 9.00 -0.35 25.85
N LEU A 123 8.39 0.73 26.35
CA LEU A 123 7.57 1.61 25.51
C LEU A 123 8.40 2.31 24.44
N ALA A 124 9.59 2.80 24.81
CA ALA A 124 10.52 3.42 23.86
C ALA A 124 10.97 2.41 22.78
N GLY A 125 11.28 1.17 23.17
CA GLY A 125 11.62 0.09 22.25
C GLY A 125 10.48 -0.26 21.31
N ALA A 126 9.25 -0.32 21.81
CA ALA A 126 8.06 -0.55 20.99
C ALA A 126 7.83 0.57 19.97
N ALA A 127 7.94 1.84 20.38
CA ALA A 127 7.83 2.98 19.48
C ALA A 127 8.94 2.98 18.41
N LEU A 128 10.16 2.63 18.79
CA LEU A 128 11.27 2.49 17.83
C LEU A 128 11.04 1.34 16.86
N LEU A 129 10.54 0.21 17.34
CA LEU A 129 10.19 -0.93 16.49
C LEU A 129 9.09 -0.56 15.50
N ASP A 130 8.03 0.11 15.95
CA ASP A 130 6.96 0.61 15.08
C ASP A 130 7.51 1.57 14.02
N LEU A 131 8.45 2.45 14.37
CA LEU A 131 9.10 3.35 13.43
C LEU A 131 9.93 2.58 12.39
N VAL A 132 10.74 1.61 12.82
CA VAL A 132 11.56 0.79 11.91
C VAL A 132 10.66 0.00 10.97
N LEU A 133 9.63 -0.65 11.49
CA LEU A 133 8.62 -1.36 10.71
C LEU A 133 7.99 -0.40 9.71
N TYR A 134 7.47 0.74 10.18
CA TYR A 134 6.88 1.77 9.34
C TYR A 134 7.82 2.18 8.21
N LEU A 135 9.12 2.37 8.43
CA LEU A 135 10.06 2.71 7.37
C LEU A 135 10.24 1.58 6.34
N LEU A 136 10.18 0.31 6.76
CA LEU A 136 10.39 -0.87 5.92
C LEU A 136 9.20 -1.24 5.04
N PHE A 137 7.95 -0.95 5.43
CA PHE A 137 6.78 -1.39 4.65
C PHE A 137 6.79 -0.89 3.19
N PRO A 138 6.26 -1.62 2.21
CA PRO A 138 6.16 -1.09 0.85
C PRO A 138 5.12 0.05 0.78
N LYS A 139 5.24 0.88 -0.25
CA LYS A 139 4.21 1.88 -0.60
C LYS A 139 3.17 1.23 -1.51
N VAL A 140 1.93 1.68 -1.39
CA VAL A 140 0.79 1.27 -2.22
C VAL A 140 0.16 2.50 -2.86
N THR A 141 -0.25 2.37 -4.12
CA THR A 141 -1.02 3.41 -4.82
C THR A 141 -2.51 3.11 -4.66
N VAL A 142 -3.32 4.11 -4.38
CA VAL A 142 -4.75 3.94 -4.11
C VAL A 142 -5.55 4.92 -4.96
N CYS A 143 -6.67 4.44 -5.51
CA CYS A 143 -7.60 5.27 -6.26
C CYS A 143 -8.55 6.04 -5.33
N TYR A 144 -8.72 7.35 -5.56
CA TYR A 144 -9.68 8.17 -4.79
C TYR A 144 -11.13 7.73 -5.00
N ARG A 145 -11.50 7.37 -6.24
CA ARG A 145 -12.88 7.05 -6.61
C ARG A 145 -13.31 5.66 -6.16
N CYS A 146 -12.68 4.61 -6.69
CA CYS A 146 -13.12 3.23 -6.45
C CYS A 146 -12.39 2.53 -5.30
N ARG A 147 -11.47 3.23 -4.62
CA ARG A 147 -10.66 2.68 -3.51
C ARG A 147 -9.87 1.42 -3.84
N ALA A 148 -9.59 1.18 -5.13
CA ALA A 148 -8.70 0.11 -5.52
C ALA A 148 -7.29 0.41 -5.00
N GLU A 149 -6.65 -0.62 -4.46
CA GLU A 149 -5.26 -0.62 -3.99
C GLU A 149 -4.39 -1.35 -5.01
N LEU A 150 -3.30 -0.71 -5.40
CA LEU A 150 -2.42 -1.13 -6.47
C LEU A 150 -1.03 -1.29 -5.88
N ARG A 151 -0.64 -2.55 -5.68
CA ARG A 151 0.64 -2.94 -5.07
C ARG A 151 1.60 -3.40 -6.17
N GLY A 152 2.89 -3.20 -5.94
CA GLY A 152 3.95 -3.59 -6.90
C GLY A 152 4.13 -2.64 -8.09
N VAL A 153 3.33 -1.57 -8.17
CA VAL A 153 3.45 -0.52 -9.18
C VAL A 153 4.64 0.38 -8.90
N ARG A 154 5.29 0.93 -9.94
CA ARG A 154 6.29 1.97 -9.69
C ARG A 154 5.60 3.23 -9.20
N LEU A 155 6.26 3.88 -8.25
CA LEU A 155 5.81 5.15 -7.71
C LEU A 155 5.86 6.22 -8.81
N ASN A 156 4.72 6.87 -9.02
CA ASN A 156 4.67 8.07 -9.83
C ASN A 156 4.96 9.29 -8.94
N PRO A 157 6.01 10.10 -9.24
CA PRO A 157 6.29 11.32 -8.48
C PRO A 157 5.13 12.31 -8.45
N ASP A 158 4.28 12.28 -9.47
CA ASP A 158 3.10 13.15 -9.59
C ASP A 158 1.96 12.72 -8.63
N HIS A 159 2.03 11.49 -8.08
CA HIS A 159 1.06 11.04 -7.09
C HIS A 159 1.53 11.44 -5.69
N HIS A 160 0.85 12.42 -5.12
CA HIS A 160 1.11 12.89 -3.77
C HIS A 160 0.46 12.00 -2.70
N GLY A 161 0.69 12.37 -1.43
CA GLY A 161 -0.01 11.79 -0.30
C GLY A 161 -1.52 12.04 -0.37
N PHE A 162 -2.25 11.45 0.57
CA PHE A 162 -3.69 11.64 0.69
C PHE A 162 -4.05 13.12 0.86
N ASP A 163 -4.99 13.61 0.06
CA ASP A 163 -5.56 14.94 0.10
C ASP A 163 -7.08 14.87 0.35
N LEU A 164 -7.54 15.70 1.28
CA LEU A 164 -8.93 15.72 1.73
C LEU A 164 -9.85 16.32 0.66
N ALA A 165 -9.45 17.43 0.04
CA ALA A 165 -10.25 18.13 -0.97
C ALA A 165 -10.51 17.20 -2.17
N THR A 166 -9.48 16.49 -2.61
CA THR A 166 -9.58 15.47 -3.64
C THR A 166 -10.53 14.33 -3.26
N ARG A 167 -10.55 13.89 -2.00
CA ARG A 167 -11.49 12.85 -1.55
C ARG A 167 -12.94 13.32 -1.61
N GLU A 168 -13.22 14.56 -1.20
CA GLU A 168 -14.58 15.12 -1.17
C GLU A 168 -15.21 15.19 -2.56
N LYS A 169 -14.41 15.40 -3.61
CA LYS A 169 -14.84 15.32 -5.02
C LYS A 169 -15.43 13.97 -5.41
N TYR A 170 -15.03 12.88 -4.75
CA TYR A 170 -15.44 11.51 -5.07
C TYR A 170 -16.24 10.83 -3.96
N SER A 171 -16.74 11.59 -2.98
CA SER A 171 -17.55 11.07 -1.89
C SER A 171 -19.01 10.83 -2.27
#